data_AF-A0A090QSY4-F1
#
_entry.id   AF-A0A090QSY4-F1
#
_cell.length_a   1.000
_cell.length_b   1.000
_cell.length_c   1.000
_cell.angle_alpha   90.00
_cell.angle_beta   90.00
_cell.angle_gamma   90.00
#
_symmetry.space_group_name_H-M   'P 1'
#
loop_
_entity.id
_entity.type
_entity.pdbx_description
1 polymer ?
#
loop_
_entity_poly.entity_id
_entity_poly.type
_entity_poly.pdbx_seq_one_letter_code
_entity_poly.pdbx_strand_id
1 'polypeptide(L)' 'MQELQVCQADLNAINDLCQGTLSIAASDIISRLLLIKPFQSFKQEFPGIDLSLFNTTSTQAAALVKSAKADLAL' A
#
# COMPACT_ATOMS: atom_id res chain seq x y z
N MET A 1 -33.73 13.87 -14.28
CA MET A 1 -32.33 14.36 -14.11
C MET A 1 -31.64 13.80 -12.85
N GLN A 2 -32.25 12.90 -12.09
CA GLN A 2 -31.64 12.31 -10.88
C GLN A 2 -30.79 11.07 -11.18
N GLU A 3 -31.12 10.26 -12.19
CA GLU A 3 -30.36 9.02 -12.48
C GLU A 3 -28.91 9.27 -12.91
N LEU A 4 -28.64 10.38 -13.60
CA LEU A 4 -27.28 10.77 -13.98
C LEU A 4 -26.41 11.14 -12.76
N GLN A 5 -26.99 11.73 -11.72
CA GLN A 5 -26.29 12.01 -10.47
C GLN A 5 -26.05 10.73 -9.66
N VAL A 6 -26.99 9.78 -9.71
CA VAL A 6 -26.85 8.46 -9.10
C VAL A 6 -25.70 7.69 -9.77
N CYS A 7 -25.66 7.62 -11.11
CA CYS A 7 -24.53 6.99 -11.81
C CYS A 7 -23.19 7.69 -11.56
N GLN A 8 -23.17 9.02 -11.42
CA GLN A 8 -21.94 9.76 -11.12
C GLN A 8 -21.44 9.47 -9.69
N ALA A 9 -22.34 9.24 -8.73
CA ALA A 9 -22.01 8.78 -7.38
C ALA A 9 -21.48 7.33 -7.37
N ASP A 10 -22.09 6.45 -8.15
CA ASP A 10 -21.63 5.06 -8.30
C ASP A 10 -20.25 4.96 -8.97
N LEU A 11 -19.94 5.83 -9.92
CA LEU A 11 -18.60 5.96 -10.53
C LEU A 11 -17.57 6.55 -9.57
N ASN A 12 -17.98 7.47 -8.68
CA ASN A 12 -17.08 7.98 -7.65
C ASN A 12 -16.78 6.92 -6.58
N ALA A 13 -17.72 6.00 -6.30
CA ALA A 13 -17.51 4.83 -5.46
C ALA A 13 -16.51 3.80 -6.05
N ILE A 14 -16.22 3.88 -7.36
CA ILE A 14 -15.15 3.12 -8.03
C ILE A 14 -13.79 3.85 -7.93
N ASN A 15 -13.78 5.17 -7.69
CA ASN A 15 -12.60 6.04 -7.68
C ASN A 15 -11.94 6.24 -6.30
N ASP A 16 -12.52 5.76 -5.18
CA ASP A 16 -11.84 5.73 -3.88
C ASP A 16 -10.88 4.54 -3.84
N LEU A 17 -9.68 4.72 -4.39
CA LEU A 17 -8.57 3.76 -4.59
C LEU A 17 -8.08 3.07 -3.29
N CYS A 18 -8.97 2.37 -2.61
CA CYS A 18 -8.75 1.65 -1.36
C CYS A 18 -8.53 0.16 -1.64
N GLN A 19 -8.40 -0.25 -2.91
CA GLN A 19 -8.16 -1.63 -3.31
C GLN A 19 -6.91 -1.73 -4.16
N GLY A 20 -6.00 -2.63 -3.79
CA GLY A 20 -4.74 -2.82 -4.50
C GLY A 20 -3.69 -3.52 -3.65
N THR A 21 -2.45 -3.49 -4.11
CA THR A 21 -1.31 -4.06 -3.37
C THR A 21 -0.24 -2.99 -3.22
N LEU A 22 0.32 -2.86 -2.02
CA LEU A 22 1.45 -1.99 -1.73
C LEU A 22 2.62 -2.85 -1.25
N SER A 23 3.70 -2.84 -2.02
CA SER A 23 4.90 -3.64 -1.79
C SER A 23 6.01 -2.78 -1.19
N ILE A 24 6.51 -3.16 -0.02
CA ILE A 24 7.48 -2.38 0.75
C ILE A 24 8.73 -3.22 1.01
N ALA A 25 9.89 -2.73 0.60
CA ALA A 25 11.18 -3.28 0.99
C ALA A 25 11.63 -2.63 2.30
N ALA A 26 11.90 -3.44 3.33
CA ALA A 26 12.36 -2.92 4.60
C ALA A 26 13.40 -3.85 5.23
N SER A 27 14.28 -3.30 6.05
CA SER A 27 15.14 -4.13 6.89
C SER A 27 14.35 -4.81 8.02
N ASP A 28 14.86 -5.94 8.49
CA ASP A 28 14.25 -6.76 9.53
C ASP A 28 13.99 -6.00 10.85
N ILE A 29 14.94 -5.16 11.25
CA ILE A 29 14.89 -4.37 12.50
C ILE A 29 13.81 -3.29 12.41
N ILE A 30 13.75 -2.57 11.29
CA ILE A 30 12.76 -1.51 11.06
C ILE A 30 11.36 -2.11 10.97
N SER A 31 11.22 -3.24 10.28
CA SER A 31 9.96 -3.97 10.14
C SER A 31 9.34 -4.32 11.51
N ARG A 32 10.16 -4.81 12.45
CA ARG A 32 9.67 -5.24 13.77
C ARG A 32 9.44 -4.09 14.75
N LEU A 33 10.30 -3.08 14.73
CA LEU A 33 10.28 -2.02 15.75
C LEU A 33 9.36 -0.86 15.39
N LEU A 34 9.26 -0.52 14.10
CA LEU A 34 8.62 0.72 13.67
C LEU A 34 7.40 0.50 12.79
N LEU A 35 7.33 -0.61 12.03
CA LEU A 35 6.31 -0.73 10.98
C LEU A 35 5.06 -1.53 11.40
N ILE A 36 5.14 -2.36 12.44
CA ILE A 36 3.99 -3.17 12.89
C ILE A 36 2.78 -2.29 13.23
N LYS A 37 2.94 -1.29 14.10
CA LYS A 37 1.82 -0.44 14.53
C LYS A 37 1.29 0.46 13.40
N PRO A 38 2.14 1.17 12.63
CA PRO A 38 1.68 1.94 11.47
C PRO A 38 0.96 1.09 10.43
N PHE A 39 1.42 -0.14 10.14
CA PHE A 39 0.74 -1.01 9.19
C PHE A 39 -0.60 -1.53 9.70
N GLN A 40 -0.71 -1.79 11.01
CA GLN A 40 -1.99 -2.11 11.62
C GLN A 40 -2.98 -0.95 11.49
N SER A 41 -2.55 0.28 11.80
CA SER A 41 -3.39 1.47 11.62
C SER A 41 -3.74 1.72 10.14
N PHE A 42 -2.77 1.56 9.24
CA PHE A 42 -2.99 1.70 7.80
C PHE A 42 -4.00 0.68 7.27
N LYS A 43 -3.90 -0.58 7.66
CA LYS A 43 -4.86 -1.62 7.23
C LYS A 43 -6.26 -1.40 7.82
N GLN A 44 -6.37 -0.74 8.97
CA GLN A 44 -7.65 -0.31 9.53
C GLN A 44 -8.28 0.82 8.72
N GLU A 45 -7.48 1.76 8.22
CA GLU A 45 -7.94 2.90 7.41
C GLU A 45 -8.18 2.53 5.94
N PHE A 46 -7.36 1.63 5.38
CA PHE A 46 -7.40 1.19 3.98
C PHE A 46 -7.46 -0.35 3.88
N PRO A 47 -8.59 -0.98 4.26
CA PRO A 47 -8.69 -2.44 4.37
C PRO A 47 -8.54 -3.18 3.03
N GLY A 48 -8.84 -2.55 1.89
CA GLY A 48 -8.70 -3.19 0.58
C GLY A 48 -7.28 -3.13 0.00
N ILE A 49 -6.34 -2.44 0.64
CA ILE A 49 -4.93 -2.42 0.22
C ILE A 49 -4.18 -3.53 0.94
N ASP A 50 -3.64 -4.48 0.19
CA ASP A 50 -2.80 -5.54 0.72
C ASP A 50 -1.34 -5.11 0.79
N LEU A 51 -0.76 -5.20 1.99
CA LEU A 51 0.64 -4.86 2.23
C LEU A 51 1.52 -6.10 2.06
N SER A 52 2.56 -5.98 1.25
CA SER A 52 3.59 -7.01 1.06
C SER A 52 4.93 -6.48 1.55
N LEU A 53 5.68 -7.28 2.30
CA LEU A 53 6.98 -6.89 2.87
C LEU A 53 8.11 -7.76 2.34
N PHE A 54 9.18 -7.10 1.87
CA PHE A 54 10.44 -7.74 1.53
C PHE A 54 11.49 -7.43 2.58
N ASN A 55 11.97 -8.45 3.29
CA ASN A 55 13.11 -8.30 4.19
C ASN A 55 14.39 -8.14 3.37
N THR A 56 15.07 -7.00 3.50
CA THR A 56 16.16 -6.62 2.60
C THR A 56 17.28 -5.89 3.34
N THR A 57 18.47 -5.95 2.76
CA THR A 57 19.54 -4.97 3.05
C THR A 57 19.34 -3.71 2.21
N SER A 58 19.97 -2.60 2.59
CA SER A 58 19.85 -1.32 1.86
C SER A 58 20.17 -1.44 0.36
N THR A 59 21.18 -2.24 0.00
CA THR A 59 21.57 -2.48 -1.39
C THR A 59 20.50 -3.28 -2.16
N GLN A 60 19.86 -4.25 -1.51
CA GLN A 60 18.79 -5.05 -2.11
C GLN A 60 17.49 -4.24 -2.27
N ALA A 61 17.14 -3.42 -1.27
CA ALA A 61 15.97 -2.54 -1.33
C ALA A 61 16.04 -1.60 -2.55
N ALA A 62 17.20 -0.99 -2.80
CA ALA A 62 17.41 -0.13 -3.95
C ALA A 62 17.22 -0.86 -5.28
N ALA A 63 17.64 -2.12 -5.39
CA ALA A 63 17.45 -2.94 -6.58
C ALA A 63 15.97 -3.32 -6.79
N LEU A 64 15.22 -3.58 -5.72
CA LEU A 64 13.80 -3.93 -5.79
C LEU A 64 12.93 -2.74 -6.24
N VAL A 65 13.21 -1.54 -5.74
CA VAL A 65 12.52 -0.32 -6.20
C VAL A 65 12.84 -0.04 -7.66
N LYS A 66 14.13 -0.13 -8.06
CA LYS A 66 14.55 0.05 -9.46
C LYS A 66 13.91 -0.94 -10.43
N SER A 67 13.57 -2.14 -9.95
CA SER A 67 12.91 -3.18 -10.75
C SER A 67 11.39 -3.21 -10.61
N ALA A 68 10.80 -2.20 -9.95
CA ALA A 68 9.36 -2.10 -9.68
C ALA A 68 8.77 -3.31 -8.93
N LYS A 69 9.60 -4.05 -8.18
CA LYS A 69 9.15 -5.14 -7.31
C LYS A 69 8.75 -4.65 -5.93
N ALA A 70 9.17 -3.45 -5.56
CA ALA A 70 8.72 -2.75 -4.37
C ALA A 70 8.40 -1.31 -4.76
N ASP A 71 7.32 -0.78 -4.19
CA ASP A 71 6.87 0.59 -4.38
C ASP A 71 7.66 1.55 -3.47
N LEU A 72 8.07 1.07 -2.29
CA LEU A 72 8.77 1.84 -1.26
C LEU A 72 9.94 1.05 -0.66
N ALA A 73 10.96 1.77 -0.17
CA ALA A 73 12.10 1.21 0.56
C ALA A 73 12.37 1.98 1.86
N LEU A 74 12.57 1.27 2.97
CA LEU A 74 12.79 1.79 4.33
C LEU A 74 14.01 1.17 5.03
#